data_AF-X1UB16-F1
#
_entry.id   AF-X1UB16-F1
#
_cell.length_a   1.000
_cell.length_b   1.000
_cell.length_c   1.000
_cell.angle_alpha   90.00
_cell.angle_beta   90.00
_cell.angle_gamma   90.00
#
_symmetry.space_group_name_H-M   'P 1'
#
loop_
_entity.id
_entity.type
_entity.pdbx_description
1 polymer ?
#
loop_
_entity_poly.entity_id
_entity_poly.type
_entity_poly.pdbx_seq_one_letter_code
_entity_poly.pdbx_strand_id
1 'polypeptide(L)'
;LRGLEQIMFDVYDYPSQLHQLMAILRDGTLAKLDFLEKNGLLSMNNDGTYVGSGGFGYTGELPQADFDSKITRTFDMWGFCESQETTTFSPDMFAEFIFPYQLPILERFGLNCYGCCEPLDKRWYTVRKTPRLRILSASM
;
A
#
# COMPACT_ATOMS: atom_id res chain seq x y z
N LEU A 1 4.30 15.74 15.59
CA LEU A 1 4.37 15.15 14.23
C LEU A 1 5.45 15.89 13.44
N ARG A 2 6.29 15.18 12.69
CA ARG A 2 7.27 15.79 11.76
C ARG A 2 6.58 16.10 10.44
N GLY A 3 6.95 17.21 9.79
CA GLY A 3 6.49 17.53 8.43
C GLY A 3 7.29 16.78 7.37
N LEU A 4 6.80 16.75 6.12
CA LEU A 4 7.46 16.06 5.00
C LEU A 4 8.90 16.55 4.79
N GLU A 5 9.14 17.86 4.86
CA GLU A 5 10.48 18.43 4.73
C GLU A 5 11.46 17.91 5.79
N GLN A 6 11.01 17.75 7.03
CA GLN A 6 11.83 17.19 8.10
C GLN A 6 12.14 15.71 7.84
N ILE A 7 11.18 14.95 7.30
CA ILE A 7 11.41 13.56 6.88
C ILE A 7 12.46 13.49 5.77
N MET A 8 12.50 14.45 4.84
CA MET A 8 13.51 14.49 3.78
C MET A 8 14.92 14.68 4.34
N PHE A 9 15.10 15.51 5.38
CA PHE A 9 16.40 15.66 6.07
C PHE A 9 16.75 14.42 6.91
N ASP A 10 15.75 13.82 7.57
CA ASP A 10 15.94 12.63 8.41
C ASP A 10 16.48 11.43 7.65
N VAL A 11 16.23 11.32 6.34
CA VAL A 11 16.84 10.27 5.52
C VAL A 11 18.37 10.31 5.61
N TYR A 12 18.96 11.50 5.69
CA TYR A 12 20.40 11.68 5.73
C TYR A 12 20.92 11.76 7.16
N ASP A 13 20.26 12.53 8.01
CA ASP A 13 20.75 12.82 9.37
C ASP A 13 20.41 11.72 10.38
N TYR A 14 19.27 11.04 10.18
CA TYR A 14 18.70 10.09 11.14
C TYR A 14 18.05 8.85 10.47
N PRO A 15 18.76 8.14 9.55
CA PRO A 15 18.17 7.06 8.75
C PRO A 15 17.60 5.92 9.62
N SER A 16 18.30 5.55 10.69
CA SER A 16 17.84 4.50 11.61
C SER A 16 16.53 4.87 12.31
N GLN A 17 16.37 6.13 12.72
CA GLN A 17 15.17 6.63 13.35
C GLN A 17 14.01 6.72 12.35
N LEU A 18 14.30 7.08 11.10
CA LEU A 18 13.31 7.05 10.03
C LEU A 18 12.82 5.61 9.78
N HIS A 19 13.71 4.63 9.72
CA HIS A 19 13.33 3.21 9.62
C HIS A 19 12.45 2.75 10.80
N GLN A 20 12.76 3.19 12.02
CA GLN A 20 11.93 2.91 13.19
C GLN A 20 10.54 3.56 13.07
N LEU A 21 10.47 4.81 12.62
CA LEU A 21 9.20 5.49 12.40
C LEU A 21 8.36 4.75 11.35
N MET A 22 8.96 4.38 10.21
CA MET A 22 8.27 3.65 9.15
C MET A 22 7.81 2.26 9.62
N ALA A 23 8.59 1.58 10.46
CA ALA A 23 8.18 0.33 11.10
C ALA A 23 6.95 0.52 12.00
N ILE A 24 6.93 1.57 12.83
CA ILE A 24 5.78 1.89 13.69
C ILE A 24 4.52 2.14 12.84
N LEU A 25 4.64 2.87 11.74
CA LEU A 25 3.51 3.14 10.84
C LEU A 25 2.99 1.86 10.17
N ARG A 26 3.91 1.00 9.69
CA ARG A 26 3.56 -0.32 9.15
C ARG A 26 2.84 -1.17 10.19
N ASP A 27 3.43 -1.34 11.36
CA ASP A 27 2.94 -2.24 12.40
C ASP A 27 1.59 -1.76 12.95
N GLY A 28 1.43 -0.45 13.13
CA GLY A 28 0.15 0.16 13.49
C GLY A 28 -0.93 -0.04 12.41
N THR A 29 -0.56 0.03 11.13
CA THR A 29 -1.50 -0.23 10.03
C THR A 29 -1.91 -1.69 9.97
N LEU A 30 -0.98 -2.62 10.14
CA LEU A 30 -1.26 -4.05 10.19
C LEU A 30 -2.16 -4.40 11.39
N ALA A 31 -1.86 -3.86 12.57
CA ALA A 31 -2.69 -4.07 13.77
C ALA A 31 -4.11 -3.50 13.58
N LYS A 32 -4.25 -2.36 12.89
CA LYS A 32 -5.57 -1.82 12.52
C LYS A 32 -6.31 -2.76 11.58
N LEU A 33 -5.65 -3.30 10.55
CA LEU A 33 -6.28 -4.26 9.64
C LEU A 33 -6.73 -5.52 10.37
N ASP A 34 -5.90 -6.07 11.26
CA ASP A 34 -6.26 -7.22 12.10
C ASP A 34 -7.47 -6.94 12.97
N PHE A 35 -7.51 -5.75 13.59
CA PHE A 35 -8.67 -5.33 14.38
C PHE A 35 -9.93 -5.23 13.52
N LEU A 36 -9.86 -4.60 12.35
CA LEU A 36 -11.02 -4.45 11.47
C LEU A 36 -11.54 -5.80 10.98
N GLU A 37 -10.65 -6.68 10.54
CA GLU A 37 -10.98 -8.02 10.05
C GLU A 37 -11.60 -8.88 11.18
N LYS A 38 -10.94 -8.96 12.34
CA LYS A 38 -11.41 -9.76 13.49
C LYS A 38 -12.79 -9.33 14.00
N ASN A 39 -13.12 -8.04 13.89
CA ASN A 39 -14.39 -7.50 14.38
C ASN A 39 -15.45 -7.36 13.27
N GLY A 40 -15.21 -7.88 12.06
CA GLY A 40 -16.18 -7.83 10.96
C GLY A 40 -16.48 -6.40 10.48
N LEU A 41 -15.49 -5.50 10.55
CA LEU A 41 -15.62 -4.08 10.20
C LEU A 41 -15.14 -3.77 8.77
N LEU A 42 -14.80 -4.80 7.99
CA LEU A 42 -14.42 -4.68 6.59
C LEU A 42 -15.61 -4.96 5.69
N SER A 43 -15.67 -4.23 4.57
CA SER A 43 -16.68 -4.40 3.52
C SER A 43 -16.01 -4.70 2.20
N MET A 44 -16.65 -5.51 1.37
CA MET A 44 -16.18 -5.81 0.02
C MET A 44 -16.01 -4.54 -0.82
N ASN A 45 -15.01 -4.55 -1.70
CA ASN A 45 -14.69 -3.44 -2.61
C ASN A 45 -14.41 -3.93 -4.04
N ASN A 46 -14.95 -5.08 -4.43
CA ASN A 46 -14.76 -5.72 -5.73
C ASN A 46 -15.87 -5.39 -6.76
N ASP A 47 -16.60 -4.31 -6.53
CA ASP A 47 -17.75 -3.86 -7.31
C ASP A 47 -17.52 -2.43 -7.87
N GLY A 48 -18.59 -1.62 -7.97
CA GLY A 48 -18.50 -0.20 -8.35
C GLY A 48 -17.85 0.70 -7.30
N THR A 49 -17.30 0.13 -6.21
CA THR A 49 -16.49 0.87 -5.25
C THR A 49 -15.19 1.34 -5.88
N TYR A 50 -14.78 2.56 -5.59
CA TYR A 50 -13.53 3.14 -6.07
C TYR A 50 -12.34 2.56 -5.27
N VAL A 51 -11.33 1.99 -5.95
CA VAL A 51 -10.19 1.29 -5.34
C VAL A 51 -8.86 1.96 -5.71
N GLY A 52 -8.38 2.80 -4.78
CA GLY A 52 -7.18 3.60 -5.01
C GLY A 52 -7.37 4.62 -6.14
N SER A 53 -6.27 5.12 -6.70
CA SER A 53 -6.30 6.03 -7.85
C SER A 53 -6.53 5.33 -9.20
N GLY A 54 -6.64 3.99 -9.18
CA GLY A 54 -6.60 3.14 -10.36
C GLY A 54 -7.96 2.84 -11.01
N GLY A 55 -9.07 3.23 -10.38
CA GLY A 55 -10.42 3.07 -10.91
C GLY A 55 -11.36 2.29 -10.00
N PHE A 56 -12.39 1.68 -10.59
CA PHE A 56 -13.40 0.89 -9.89
C PHE A 56 -12.96 -0.56 -9.69
N GLY A 57 -13.43 -1.18 -8.60
CA GLY A 57 -12.99 -2.49 -8.13
C GLY A 57 -13.56 -3.70 -8.87
N TYR A 58 -14.31 -3.51 -9.96
CA TYR A 58 -14.93 -4.61 -10.71
C TYR A 58 -13.92 -5.70 -11.08
N THR A 59 -14.15 -6.91 -10.57
CA THR A 59 -13.35 -8.08 -10.92
C THR A 59 -14.11 -9.38 -10.66
N GLY A 60 -13.77 -10.44 -11.39
CA GLY A 60 -14.21 -11.81 -11.11
C GLY A 60 -13.18 -12.63 -10.31
N GLU A 61 -12.01 -12.05 -9.99
CA GLU A 61 -10.93 -12.72 -9.23
C GLU A 61 -11.10 -12.57 -7.70
N LEU A 62 -11.98 -11.67 -7.25
CA LEU A 62 -12.35 -11.47 -5.85
C LEU A 62 -13.87 -11.61 -5.67
N PRO A 63 -14.36 -12.08 -4.50
CA PRO A 63 -13.58 -12.59 -3.35
C PRO A 63 -12.88 -13.92 -3.66
N GLN A 64 -12.09 -14.45 -2.72
CA GLN A 64 -11.46 -15.75 -2.90
C GLN A 64 -12.49 -16.87 -2.96
N ALA A 65 -12.10 -18.01 -3.56
CA ALA A 65 -12.99 -19.16 -3.72
C ALA A 65 -13.51 -19.75 -2.40
N ASP A 66 -12.78 -19.56 -1.30
CA ASP A 66 -13.13 -20.03 0.05
C ASP A 66 -13.89 -18.99 0.89
N PHE A 67 -14.30 -17.86 0.29
CA PHE A 67 -15.00 -16.80 1.00
C PHE A 67 -16.40 -17.22 1.47
N ASP A 68 -16.64 -17.12 2.79
CA ASP A 68 -17.86 -17.62 3.43
C ASP A 68 -18.97 -16.57 3.61
N SER A 69 -18.75 -15.35 3.11
CA SER A 69 -19.66 -14.18 3.21
C SER A 69 -20.00 -13.67 4.61
N LYS A 70 -19.44 -14.26 5.68
CA LYS A 70 -19.75 -13.84 7.06
C LYS A 70 -18.83 -12.73 7.54
N ILE A 71 -17.55 -12.85 7.23
CA ILE A 71 -16.52 -11.88 7.63
C ILE A 71 -15.65 -11.60 6.41
N THR A 72 -15.68 -10.34 5.95
CA THR A 72 -14.77 -9.87 4.90
C THR A 72 -13.33 -9.91 5.41
N ARG A 73 -12.45 -10.64 4.71
CA ARG A 73 -11.02 -10.65 4.98
C ARG A 73 -10.31 -9.66 4.06
N THR A 74 -9.20 -9.10 4.52
CA THR A 74 -8.29 -8.31 3.66
C THR A 74 -7.91 -9.06 2.38
N PHE A 75 -7.73 -10.38 2.47
CA PHE A 75 -7.38 -11.23 1.33
C PHE A 75 -8.51 -11.40 0.28
N ASP A 76 -9.75 -11.02 0.62
CA ASP A 76 -10.89 -10.99 -0.30
C ASP A 76 -11.08 -9.60 -0.95
N MET A 77 -10.24 -8.63 -0.60
CA MET A 77 -10.37 -7.24 -1.01
C MET A 77 -9.23 -6.77 -1.92
N TRP A 78 -9.50 -5.67 -2.63
CA TRP A 78 -8.46 -4.84 -3.23
C TRP A 78 -7.68 -4.07 -2.15
N GLY A 79 -6.36 -4.12 -2.25
CA GLY A 79 -5.41 -3.29 -1.52
C GLY A 79 -4.90 -2.13 -2.35
N PHE A 80 -4.36 -1.12 -1.66
CA PHE A 80 -3.83 0.09 -2.29
C PHE A 80 -2.68 0.69 -1.50
N CYS A 81 -1.63 1.13 -2.20
CA CYS A 81 -0.59 2.02 -1.68
C CYS A 81 -0.12 2.95 -2.80
N GLU A 82 0.42 4.10 -2.42
CA GLU A 82 1.07 5.08 -3.30
C GLU A 82 2.23 5.75 -2.54
N SER A 83 3.02 6.57 -3.23
CA SER A 83 4.06 7.37 -2.61
C SER A 83 4.31 8.71 -3.30
N GLN A 84 3.25 9.49 -3.46
CA GLN A 84 3.25 10.82 -4.07
C GLN A 84 4.07 11.84 -3.25
N GLU A 85 4.04 11.71 -1.93
CA GLU A 85 4.71 12.59 -0.98
C GLU A 85 6.23 12.42 -1.05
N THR A 86 6.71 11.27 -1.52
CA THR A 86 8.15 11.02 -1.64
C THR A 86 8.66 11.17 -3.05
N THR A 87 7.94 11.81 -3.97
CA THR A 87 8.38 12.01 -5.37
C THR A 87 9.80 12.60 -5.52
N THR A 88 10.26 13.35 -4.52
CA THR A 88 11.63 13.89 -4.45
C THR A 88 12.71 12.88 -4.08
N PHE A 89 12.34 11.71 -3.54
CA PHE A 89 13.29 10.63 -3.22
C PHE A 89 13.80 9.97 -4.49
N SER A 90 15.10 9.66 -4.51
CA SER A 90 15.67 8.81 -5.55
C SER A 90 14.97 7.44 -5.55
N PRO A 91 15.02 6.69 -6.67
CA PRO A 91 14.44 5.36 -6.72
C PRO A 91 14.97 4.42 -5.62
N ASP A 92 16.27 4.51 -5.30
CA ASP A 92 16.89 3.69 -4.26
C ASP A 92 16.43 4.11 -2.85
N MET A 93 16.31 5.41 -2.57
CA MET A 93 15.74 5.90 -1.31
C MET A 93 14.30 5.42 -1.13
N PHE A 94 13.48 5.43 -2.20
CA PHE A 94 12.14 4.86 -2.14
C PHE A 94 12.18 3.36 -1.86
N ALA A 95 13.08 2.63 -2.51
CA ALA A 95 13.25 1.19 -2.33
C ALA A 95 13.74 0.80 -0.92
N GLU A 96 14.43 1.70 -0.22
CA GLU A 96 14.96 1.49 1.12
C GLU A 96 13.99 1.97 2.21
N PHE A 97 13.54 3.22 2.13
CA PHE A 97 12.84 3.89 3.23
C PHE A 97 11.32 3.77 3.17
N ILE A 98 10.75 3.46 1.99
CA ILE A 98 9.30 3.48 1.80
C ILE A 98 8.74 2.10 1.48
N PHE A 99 9.13 1.52 0.34
CA PHE A 99 8.49 0.32 -0.19
C PHE A 99 8.56 -0.90 0.75
N PRO A 100 9.66 -1.17 1.49
CA PRO A 100 9.72 -2.31 2.40
C PRO A 100 8.69 -2.26 3.53
N TYR A 101 8.16 -1.07 3.83
CA TYR A 101 7.13 -0.87 4.86
C TYR A 101 5.71 -0.94 4.30
N GLN A 102 5.54 -0.70 3.00
CA GLN A 102 4.27 -0.88 2.30
C GLN A 102 4.04 -2.35 1.91
N LEU A 103 5.09 -3.07 1.52
CA LEU A 103 5.00 -4.43 1.00
C LEU A 103 4.24 -5.40 1.93
N PRO A 104 4.51 -5.46 3.25
CA PRO A 104 3.77 -6.35 4.16
C PRO A 104 2.28 -6.02 4.28
N ILE A 105 1.91 -4.75 4.08
CA ILE A 105 0.50 -4.33 4.05
C ILE A 105 -0.14 -4.84 2.76
N LEU A 106 0.50 -4.63 1.61
CA LEU A 106 0.01 -5.08 0.30
C LEU A 106 -0.09 -6.61 0.21
N GLU A 107 0.80 -7.35 0.88
CA GLU A 107 0.77 -8.82 0.96
C GLU A 107 -0.52 -9.38 1.56
N ARG A 108 -1.24 -8.59 2.38
CA ARG A 108 -2.51 -8.97 2.99
C ARG A 108 -3.67 -9.03 2.01
N PHE A 109 -3.60 -8.31 0.90
CA PHE A 109 -4.74 -8.12 0.00
C PHE A 109 -4.75 -9.10 -1.16
N GLY A 110 -5.96 -9.50 -1.60
CA GLY A 110 -6.14 -10.48 -2.67
C GLY A 110 -5.72 -9.95 -4.03
N LEU A 111 -5.95 -8.67 -4.30
CA LEU A 111 -5.42 -7.95 -5.47
C LEU A 111 -4.91 -6.59 -5.02
N ASN A 112 -3.97 -6.01 -5.75
CA ASN A 112 -3.43 -4.70 -5.41
C ASN A 112 -3.48 -3.72 -6.58
N CYS A 113 -3.76 -2.47 -6.22
CA CYS A 113 -3.49 -1.28 -7.01
C CYS A 113 -2.27 -0.57 -6.41
N TYR A 114 -1.40 0.00 -7.25
CA TYR A 114 -0.30 0.82 -6.76
C TYR A 114 -0.18 2.13 -7.54
N GLY A 115 0.10 3.21 -6.82
CA GLY A 115 0.45 4.51 -7.36
C GLY A 115 -0.72 5.49 -7.41
N CYS A 116 -0.43 6.76 -7.66
CA CYS A 116 -1.39 7.84 -7.86
C CYS A 116 -0.87 8.77 -8.97
N CYS A 117 -0.39 9.95 -8.60
CA CYS A 117 0.15 10.95 -9.52
C CYS A 117 1.67 10.97 -9.55
N GLU A 118 2.38 10.03 -8.91
CA GLU A 118 3.83 9.96 -8.92
C GLU A 118 4.39 9.32 -10.20
N PRO A 119 5.61 9.71 -10.64
CA PRO A 119 6.30 9.02 -11.72
C PRO A 119 6.81 7.67 -11.20
N LEU A 120 6.36 6.60 -11.83
CA LEU A 120 6.71 5.23 -11.45
C LEU A 120 7.70 4.57 -12.40
N ASP A 121 8.06 5.21 -13.51
CA ASP A 121 9.00 4.69 -14.51
C ASP A 121 10.33 4.25 -13.87
N LYS A 122 10.92 5.11 -13.03
CA LYS A 122 12.18 4.83 -12.35
C LYS A 122 12.02 3.93 -11.13
N ARG A 123 10.81 3.87 -10.54
CA ARG A 123 10.50 3.05 -9.35
C ARG A 123 9.97 1.66 -9.70
N TRP A 124 9.72 1.40 -10.98
CA TRP A 124 9.05 0.18 -11.44
C TRP A 124 9.76 -1.10 -11.00
N TYR A 125 11.10 -1.11 -10.97
CA TYR A 125 11.88 -2.27 -10.53
C TYR A 125 11.57 -2.70 -9.07
N THR A 126 11.13 -1.74 -8.26
CA THR A 126 10.69 -1.96 -6.88
C THR A 126 9.19 -2.23 -6.83
N VAL A 127 8.36 -1.38 -7.44
CA VAL A 127 6.89 -1.48 -7.39
C VAL A 127 6.37 -2.79 -7.99
N ARG A 128 7.02 -3.33 -9.02
CA ARG A 128 6.64 -4.64 -9.62
C ARG A 128 6.71 -5.82 -8.65
N LYS A 129 7.33 -5.64 -7.47
CA LYS A 129 7.40 -6.66 -6.41
C LYS A 129 6.10 -6.72 -5.60
N THR A 130 5.19 -5.76 -5.76
CA THR A 130 3.87 -5.78 -5.12
C THR A 130 3.12 -7.06 -5.55
N PRO A 131 2.65 -7.89 -4.59
CA PRO A 131 2.00 -9.14 -4.91
C PRO A 131 0.62 -8.88 -5.52
N ARG A 132 0.25 -9.70 -6.51
CA ARG A 132 -1.08 -9.66 -7.13
C ARG A 132 -1.45 -8.25 -7.63
N LEU A 133 -0.44 -7.49 -8.06
CA LEU A 133 -0.62 -6.18 -8.68
C LEU A 133 -1.40 -6.35 -9.99
N ARG A 134 -2.48 -5.58 -10.14
CA ARG A 134 -3.32 -5.57 -11.36
C ARG A 134 -3.45 -4.18 -11.96
N ILE A 135 -3.41 -3.15 -11.13
CA ILE A 135 -3.60 -1.78 -11.58
C ILE A 135 -2.40 -0.94 -11.13
N LEU A 136 -1.83 -0.23 -12.08
CA LEU A 136 -0.79 0.76 -11.86
C LEU A 136 -1.36 2.12 -12.29
N SER A 137 -1.31 3.10 -11.40
CA SER A 137 -1.67 4.48 -11.72
C SER A 137 -0.42 5.34 -11.58
N ALA A 138 -0.11 6.12 -12.61
CA ALA A 138 1.08 6.96 -12.64
C ALA A 138 0.83 8.19 -13.52
N SER A 139 1.55 9.27 -13.24
CA SER A 139 1.71 10.37 -14.16
C SER A 139 2.99 10.18 -15.01
N MET A 140 3.02 10.80 -16.19
CA MET A 140 4.18 10.84 -17.08
C MET A 140 5.05 12.05 -16.80
#